data_AF-C4GJ49-F1
#
_entry.id   AF-C4GJ49-F1
#
_cell.length_a   1.000
_cell.length_b   1.000
_cell.length_c   1.000
_cell.angle_alpha   90.00
_cell.angle_beta   90.00
_cell.angle_gamma   90.00
#
_symmetry.space_group_name_H-M   'P 1'
#
loop_
_entity.id
_entity.type
_entity.pdbx_description
1 polymer ?
#
loop_
_entity_poly.entity_id
_entity_poly.type
_entity_poly.pdbx_seq_one_letter_code
_entity_poly.pdbx_strand_id
1 'polypeptide(L)'
;MQSLFPLLLALAVSCAIAQTPQSHAMPKNTLPTAILIDESPVAADGGSMLLQTQTASGKKRSYLRLRSLDAQGTTDYNRLTDDSGHTLTAAEKAALFARLRELRTTLDDSGKRYLDEFLDETPQ
;
A
#
# COMPACT_ATOMS: atom_id res chain seq x y z
N MET A 1 -31.56 57.69 8.24
CA MET A 1 -30.56 56.67 7.89
C MET A 1 -29.40 56.84 8.86
N GLN A 2 -29.35 56.04 9.92
CA GLN A 2 -28.57 54.81 10.05
C GLN A 2 -27.07 55.07 10.30
N SER A 3 -26.61 54.82 11.52
CA SER A 3 -25.40 54.01 11.72
C SER A 3 -25.42 53.43 13.13
N LEU A 4 -25.42 52.10 13.16
CA LEU A 4 -25.63 51.24 14.31
C LEU A 4 -24.29 50.86 14.96
N PHE A 5 -24.39 50.63 16.28
CA PHE A 5 -23.44 49.97 17.19
C PHE A 5 -22.46 48.97 16.54
N PRO A 6 -21.18 48.94 16.94
CA PRO A 6 -20.31 47.82 16.61
C PRO A 6 -20.61 46.65 17.56
N LEU A 7 -21.21 45.59 17.02
CA LEU A 7 -21.40 44.30 17.66
C LEU A 7 -20.07 43.52 17.60
N LEU A 8 -19.41 43.31 18.74
CA LEU A 8 -18.23 42.45 18.86
C LEU A 8 -18.64 40.99 18.64
N LEU A 9 -18.33 40.45 17.45
CA LEU A 9 -18.50 39.04 17.12
C LEU A 9 -17.27 38.27 17.64
N ALA A 10 -17.42 37.57 18.77
CA ALA A 10 -16.41 36.67 19.28
C ALA A 10 -16.32 35.43 18.38
N LEU A 11 -15.20 35.28 17.66
CA LEU A 11 -14.88 34.06 16.91
C LEU A 11 -14.64 32.90 17.91
N ALA A 12 -15.62 32.00 18.02
CA ALA A 12 -15.38 30.69 18.60
C ALA A 12 -14.64 29.82 17.57
N VAL A 13 -13.31 29.76 17.70
CA VAL A 13 -12.50 28.76 16.98
C VAL A 13 -12.79 27.41 17.60
N SER A 14 -13.72 26.65 17.01
CA SER A 14 -13.78 25.22 17.23
C SER A 14 -12.54 24.60 16.59
N CYS A 15 -11.50 24.37 17.41
CA CYS A 15 -10.43 23.46 17.06
C CYS A 15 -11.06 22.09 16.83
N ALA A 16 -11.33 21.76 15.57
CA ALA A 16 -11.52 20.39 15.15
C ALA A 16 -10.22 19.66 15.51
N ILE A 17 -10.27 18.88 16.59
CA ILE A 17 -9.20 17.98 16.97
C ILE A 17 -9.13 17.00 15.79
N ALA A 18 -8.20 17.24 14.87
CA ALA A 18 -7.87 16.28 13.84
C ALA A 18 -7.43 15.03 14.60
N GLN A 19 -8.32 14.04 14.70
CA GLN A 19 -7.97 12.70 15.10
C GLN A 19 -6.90 12.30 14.09
N THR A 20 -5.63 12.30 14.52
CA THR A 20 -4.55 11.72 13.75
C THR A 20 -5.06 10.33 13.36
N PRO A 21 -5.22 10.03 12.05
CA PRO A 21 -5.58 8.69 11.64
C PRO A 21 -4.55 7.80 12.30
N GLN A 22 -5.01 6.94 13.20
CA GLN A 22 -4.16 6.01 13.93
C GLN A 22 -3.68 5.01 12.88
N SER A 23 -2.65 5.45 12.14
CA SER A 23 -2.05 4.78 11.01
C SER A 23 -1.47 3.51 11.60
N HIS A 24 -2.25 2.44 11.57
CA HIS A 24 -1.81 1.12 11.97
C HIS A 24 -0.74 0.73 10.95
N ALA A 25 0.50 1.07 11.26
CA ALA A 25 1.65 0.61 10.52
C ALA A 25 1.59 -0.92 10.50
N MET A 26 1.97 -1.50 9.36
CA MET A 26 1.97 -2.94 9.16
C MET A 26 2.62 -3.65 10.36
N PRO A 27 1.97 -4.66 10.97
CA PRO A 27 2.52 -5.32 12.15
C PRO A 27 3.92 -5.85 11.86
N LYS A 28 4.89 -5.53 12.72
CA LYS A 28 6.33 -5.82 12.46
C LYS A 28 6.62 -7.29 12.20
N ASN A 29 5.91 -8.19 12.87
CA ASN A 29 6.02 -9.65 12.69
C ASN A 29 5.49 -10.14 11.34
N THR A 30 4.80 -9.29 10.59
CA THR A 30 4.24 -9.59 9.27
C THR A 30 5.05 -9.00 8.13
N LEU A 31 6.07 -8.19 8.43
CA LEU A 31 6.99 -7.65 7.43
C LEU A 31 7.90 -8.75 6.88
N PRO A 32 8.21 -8.70 5.58
CA PRO A 32 9.05 -9.71 4.95
C PRO A 32 10.51 -9.59 5.39
N THR A 33 11.16 -10.74 5.49
CA THR A 33 12.62 -10.89 5.65
C THR A 33 13.27 -11.49 4.40
N ALA A 34 12.49 -12.11 3.52
CA ALA A 34 12.93 -12.60 2.22
C ALA A 34 11.81 -12.49 1.17
N ILE A 35 12.20 -12.41 -0.10
CA ILE A 35 11.29 -12.43 -1.26
C ILE A 35 11.50 -13.77 -1.99
N LEU A 36 10.40 -14.43 -2.36
CA LEU A 36 10.38 -15.75 -3.00
C LEU A 36 9.91 -15.58 -4.47
N ILE A 37 10.85 -15.24 -5.37
CA ILE A 37 10.53 -14.87 -6.76
C ILE A 37 10.20 -16.08 -7.64
N ASP A 38 10.79 -17.25 -7.39
CA ASP A 38 10.44 -18.51 -8.06
C ASP A 38 8.94 -18.87 -7.93
N GLU A 39 8.33 -18.32 -6.91
CA GLU A 39 6.95 -18.49 -6.48
C GLU A 39 6.03 -17.31 -6.86
N SER A 40 6.53 -16.31 -7.60
CA SER A 40 5.81 -15.04 -7.86
C SER A 40 5.36 -14.88 -9.34
N PRO A 41 4.25 -15.52 -9.76
CA PRO A 41 3.74 -15.45 -11.13
C PRO A 41 2.92 -14.19 -11.41
N VAL A 42 2.78 -13.90 -12.71
CA VAL A 42 1.72 -13.01 -13.24
C VAL A 42 0.43 -13.81 -13.35
N ALA A 43 -0.68 -13.25 -12.87
CA ALA A 43 -1.98 -13.88 -12.94
C ALA A 43 -2.50 -13.90 -14.39
N ALA A 44 -3.31 -14.91 -14.72
CA ALA A 44 -3.93 -15.04 -16.03
C ALA A 44 -5.08 -14.04 -16.30
N ASP A 45 -5.30 -13.08 -15.40
CA ASP A 45 -6.35 -12.05 -15.47
C ASP A 45 -5.95 -10.82 -16.32
N GLY A 46 -4.84 -10.95 -17.04
CA GLY A 46 -4.36 -9.95 -17.99
C GLY A 46 -3.49 -8.86 -17.39
N GLY A 47 -3.03 -9.00 -16.14
CA GLY A 47 -1.95 -8.12 -15.64
C GLY A 47 -1.67 -8.14 -14.15
N SER A 48 -2.50 -8.76 -13.31
CA SER A 48 -2.23 -8.78 -11.87
C SER A 48 -0.97 -9.56 -11.55
N MET A 49 -0.29 -9.16 -10.47
CA MET A 49 0.99 -9.75 -10.08
C MET A 49 0.89 -10.32 -8.67
N LEU A 50 1.45 -11.51 -8.47
CA LEU A 50 1.55 -12.13 -7.15
C LEU A 50 2.99 -12.03 -6.64
N LEU A 51 3.20 -11.47 -5.44
CA LEU A 51 4.50 -11.45 -4.78
C LEU A 51 4.47 -12.34 -3.55
N GLN A 52 5.32 -13.38 -3.54
CA GLN A 52 5.50 -14.22 -2.36
C GLN A 52 6.70 -13.76 -1.53
N THR A 53 6.53 -13.77 -0.22
CA THR A 53 7.55 -13.37 0.75
C THR A 53 7.57 -14.32 1.94
N GLN A 54 8.62 -14.24 2.74
CA GLN A 54 8.74 -14.99 3.98
C GLN A 54 8.97 -14.03 5.15
N THR A 55 8.29 -14.25 6.27
CA THR A 55 8.50 -13.49 7.52
C THR A 55 9.66 -14.06 8.34
N ALA A 56 10.06 -13.35 9.39
CA ALA A 56 11.07 -13.82 10.34
C ALA A 56 10.73 -15.17 11.00
N SER A 57 9.44 -15.53 11.10
CA SER A 57 9.01 -16.82 11.63
C SER A 57 9.01 -17.95 10.60
N GLY A 58 9.52 -17.70 9.38
CA GLY A 58 9.46 -18.62 8.26
C GLY A 58 8.08 -18.73 7.58
N LYS A 59 7.08 -17.96 8.03
CA LYS A 59 5.73 -18.01 7.44
C LYS A 59 5.78 -17.38 6.05
N LYS A 60 5.28 -18.10 5.05
CA LYS A 60 5.06 -17.55 3.70
C LYS A 60 3.84 -16.62 3.68
N ARG A 61 3.95 -15.52 2.96
CA ARG A 61 2.85 -14.59 2.68
C ARG A 61 2.79 -14.31 1.19
N SER A 62 1.61 -14.01 0.70
CA SER A 62 1.38 -13.65 -0.69
C SER A 62 0.69 -12.30 -0.75
N TYR A 63 1.10 -11.46 -1.69
CA TYR A 63 0.48 -10.16 -1.96
C TYR A 63 0.06 -10.12 -3.42
N LEU A 64 -1.23 -9.94 -3.67
CA LEU A 64 -1.77 -9.77 -5.00
C LEU A 64 -1.91 -8.28 -5.29
N ARG A 65 -1.20 -7.82 -6.32
CA ARG A 65 -1.40 -6.48 -6.87
C ARG A 65 -2.36 -6.58 -8.05
N LEU A 66 -3.55 -6.01 -7.87
CA LEU A 66 -4.62 -6.04 -8.87
C LEU A 66 -4.29 -5.10 -10.03
N ARG A 67 -4.07 -5.70 -11.20
CA ARG A 67 -3.89 -4.99 -12.48
C ARG A 67 -4.53 -5.79 -13.62
N SER A 68 -5.61 -6.50 -13.33
CA SER A 68 -6.39 -7.18 -14.35
C SER A 68 -6.91 -6.18 -15.39
N LEU A 69 -7.20 -6.67 -16.59
CA LEU A 69 -7.79 -5.84 -17.65
C LEU A 69 -9.11 -5.21 -17.19
N ASP A 70 -9.92 -5.95 -16.42
CA ASP A 70 -11.19 -5.46 -15.89
C ASP A 70 -11.03 -4.36 -14.82
N ALA A 71 -9.87 -4.32 -14.14
CA ALA A 71 -9.58 -3.29 -13.14
C ALA A 71 -8.96 -2.04 -13.76
N GLN A 72 -8.50 -2.08 -15.01
CA GLN A 72 -7.88 -0.93 -15.66
C GLN A 72 -8.84 0.27 -15.73
N GLY A 73 -8.35 1.45 -15.37
CA GLY A 73 -9.16 2.67 -15.32
C GLY A 73 -10.13 2.76 -14.12
N THR A 74 -10.14 1.78 -13.22
CA THR A 74 -10.95 1.81 -12.00
C THR A 74 -10.12 2.26 -10.79
N THR A 75 -10.80 2.63 -9.69
CA THR A 75 -10.15 2.90 -8.40
C THR A 75 -9.46 1.68 -7.79
N ASP A 76 -9.82 0.49 -8.27
CA ASP A 76 -9.29 -0.78 -7.80
C ASP A 76 -7.97 -1.15 -8.48
N TYR A 77 -7.61 -0.45 -9.56
CA TYR A 77 -6.30 -0.62 -10.18
C TYR A 77 -5.20 -0.34 -9.15
N ASN A 78 -4.19 -1.21 -9.11
CA ASN A 78 -3.13 -1.21 -8.09
C ASN A 78 -3.57 -1.53 -6.65
N ARG A 79 -4.82 -1.96 -6.41
CA ARG A 79 -5.21 -2.48 -5.10
C ARG A 79 -4.29 -3.64 -4.71
N LEU A 80 -3.85 -3.63 -3.45
CA LEU A 80 -2.93 -4.63 -2.91
C LEU A 80 -3.64 -5.43 -1.83
N THR A 81 -3.81 -6.73 -2.05
CA THR A 81 -4.44 -7.64 -1.07
C THR A 81 -3.43 -8.65 -0.57
N ASP A 82 -3.54 -9.06 0.69
CA ASP A 82 -2.73 -10.14 1.24
C ASP A 82 -3.42 -11.52 1.15
N ASP A 83 -2.73 -12.54 1.67
CA ASP A 83 -3.14 -13.94 1.71
C ASP A 83 -4.45 -14.20 2.47
N SER A 84 -4.91 -13.25 3.29
CA SER A 84 -6.19 -13.32 4.00
C SER A 84 -7.34 -12.66 3.23
N GLY A 85 -7.05 -12.02 2.09
CA GLY A 85 -8.01 -11.18 1.37
C GLY A 85 -8.11 -9.76 1.92
N HIS A 86 -7.30 -9.39 2.91
CA HIS A 86 -7.26 -8.04 3.45
C HIS A 86 -6.63 -7.08 2.42
N THR A 87 -7.31 -5.96 2.15
CA THR A 87 -6.76 -4.89 1.32
C THR A 87 -5.88 -4.00 2.18
N LEU A 88 -4.61 -3.89 1.81
CA LEU A 88 -3.64 -3.08 2.54
C LEU A 88 -4.05 -1.61 2.51
N THR A 89 -4.05 -1.01 3.69
CA THR A 89 -4.15 0.44 3.83
C THR A 89 -2.92 1.12 3.21
N ALA A 90 -3.00 2.43 2.97
CA ALA A 90 -1.87 3.19 2.45
C ALA A 90 -0.62 3.09 3.34
N ALA A 91 -0.81 3.03 4.66
CA ALA A 91 0.27 2.89 5.64
C ALA A 91 0.92 1.50 5.61
N GLU A 92 0.09 0.45 5.52
CA GLU A 92 0.58 -0.93 5.39
C GLU A 92 1.35 -1.12 4.09
N LYS A 93 0.79 -0.61 2.98
CA LYS A 93 1.45 -0.62 1.67
C LYS A 93 2.79 0.11 1.71
N ALA A 94 2.84 1.31 2.30
CA ALA A 94 4.08 2.07 2.42
C ALA A 94 5.15 1.33 3.24
N ALA A 95 4.77 0.72 4.37
CA ALA A 95 5.68 -0.06 5.21
C ALA A 95 6.19 -1.31 4.47
N LEU A 96 5.31 -2.03 3.78
CA LEU A 96 5.67 -3.16 2.94
C LEU A 96 6.65 -2.74 1.84
N PHE A 97 6.34 -1.67 1.10
CA PHE A 97 7.18 -1.21 -0.01
C PHE A 97 8.55 -0.73 0.44
N ALA A 98 8.64 -0.04 1.58
CA ALA A 98 9.92 0.31 2.18
C ALA A 98 10.76 -0.95 2.44
N ARG A 99 10.16 -1.96 3.08
CA ARG A 99 10.87 -3.21 3.37
C ARG A 99 11.26 -3.99 2.12
N LEU A 100 10.39 -4.05 1.12
CA LEU A 100 10.69 -4.71 -0.15
C LEU A 100 11.86 -4.05 -0.89
N ARG A 101 11.94 -2.71 -0.88
CA ARG A 101 13.07 -1.98 -1.48
C ARG A 101 14.41 -2.30 -0.80
N GLU A 102 14.42 -2.51 0.51
CA GLU A 102 15.62 -2.97 1.23
C GLU A 102 16.04 -4.37 0.75
N LEU A 103 15.07 -5.28 0.64
CA LEU A 103 15.29 -6.66 0.19
C LEU A 103 15.67 -6.78 -1.29
N ARG A 104 15.38 -5.76 -2.12
CA ARG A 104 15.73 -5.74 -3.54
C ARG A 104 17.20 -6.07 -3.82
N THR A 105 18.11 -5.69 -2.92
CA THR A 105 19.56 -5.92 -3.06
C THR A 105 19.95 -7.40 -3.00
N THR A 106 19.08 -8.26 -2.45
CA THR A 106 19.32 -9.70 -2.35
C THR A 106 18.86 -10.48 -3.58
N LEU A 107 18.25 -9.81 -4.56
CA LEU A 107 17.70 -10.43 -5.76
C LEU A 107 18.72 -10.44 -6.91
N ASP A 108 18.53 -11.38 -7.83
CA ASP A 108 19.15 -11.34 -9.15
C ASP A 108 18.48 -10.27 -10.03
N ASP A 109 18.97 -10.09 -11.25
CA ASP A 109 18.46 -9.01 -12.12
C ASP A 109 17.02 -9.25 -12.59
N SER A 110 16.62 -10.51 -12.76
CA SER A 110 15.24 -10.86 -13.10
C SER A 110 14.29 -10.53 -11.94
N GLY A 111 14.66 -10.93 -10.73
CA GLY A 111 13.89 -10.64 -9.52
C GLY A 111 13.82 -9.15 -9.21
N LYS A 112 14.90 -8.39 -9.43
CA LYS A 112 14.88 -6.92 -9.34
C LYS A 112 13.85 -6.33 -10.29
N ARG A 113 13.84 -6.74 -11.56
CA ARG A 113 12.89 -6.24 -12.56
C ARG A 113 11.45 -6.57 -12.17
N TYR A 114 11.19 -7.81 -11.74
CA TYR A 114 9.87 -8.22 -11.29
C TYR A 114 9.40 -7.38 -10.08
N LEU A 115 10.29 -7.18 -9.11
CA LEU A 115 9.97 -6.38 -7.93
C LEU A 115 9.73 -4.91 -8.28
N ASP A 116 10.54 -4.34 -9.17
CA ASP A 116 10.37 -2.95 -9.61
C ASP A 116 8.99 -2.76 -10.29
N GLU A 117 8.60 -3.69 -11.14
CA GLU A 117 7.28 -3.70 -11.77
C GLU A 117 6.16 -3.89 -10.74
N PHE A 118 6.36 -4.77 -9.75
CA PHE A 118 5.41 -4.96 -8.66
C PHE A 118 5.26 -3.72 -7.79
N LEU A 119 6.32 -2.92 -7.60
CA LEU A 119 6.32 -1.71 -6.79
C LEU A 119 5.80 -0.48 -7.54
N ASP A 120 5.84 -0.47 -8.88
CA ASP A 120 5.41 0.66 -9.70
C ASP A 120 3.93 0.99 -9.49
N GLU A 121 3.61 2.23 -9.15
CA GLU A 121 2.21 2.66 -8.95
C GLU A 121 1.67 3.50 -10.08
N THR A 122 2.44 3.66 -11.15
CA THR A 122 2.05 4.46 -12.30
C THR A 122 0.76 3.90 -12.91
N PRO A 123 -0.28 4.72 -13.07
CA PRO A 123 -1.46 4.35 -13.85
C PRO A 123 -1.06 3.98 -15.28
N GLN A 124 -1.61 2.91 -15.84
CA GLN A 124 -1.40 2.50 -17.24
C GLN A 124 -2.58 2.86 -18.11
#